data_AF-S4WHU0-F1
#
_entry.id   AF-S4WHU0-F1
#
_cell.length_a   1.000
_cell.length_b   1.000
_cell.length_c   1.000
_cell.angle_alpha   90.00
_cell.angle_beta   90.00
_cell.angle_gamma   90.00
#
_symmetry.space_group_name_H-M   'P 1'
#
loop_
_entity.id
_entity.type
_entity.pdbx_description
1 polymer ?
#
loop_
_entity_poly.entity_id
_entity_poly.type
_entity_poly.pdbx_seq_one_letter_code
_entity_poly.pdbx_strand_id
1 'polypeptide(L)'
;MFQKFSAAGAALLFTVGIACANDMASKEHGSETVTIVEPQLHIKPGGAAAPQVALTLDACMGKTDHRILDVLVKDRIPATIFVTGRWIKQNAEAVAVLKAHPDLFDVENHGAMHVPAITNMPLMYGIKTAGSLDAVRKEIEGGAEAITAEGMPKPL
;
A
#
# COMPACT_ATOMS: atom_id res chain seq x y z
N MET A 1 -15.54 -78.72 -10.20
CA MET A 1 -16.45 -79.07 -9.09
C MET A 1 -17.01 -77.78 -8.54
N PHE A 2 -18.28 -77.51 -8.82
CA PHE A 2 -19.00 -76.31 -8.39
C PHE A 2 -19.31 -76.39 -6.89
N GLN A 3 -19.12 -75.30 -6.15
CA GLN A 3 -20.09 -74.88 -5.13
C GLN A 3 -20.23 -73.35 -5.12
N LYS A 4 -21.50 -72.94 -5.19
CA LYS A 4 -22.02 -71.58 -5.10
C LYS A 4 -22.39 -71.26 -3.63
N PHE A 5 -22.76 -69.99 -3.43
CA PHE A 5 -23.49 -69.37 -2.32
C PHE A 5 -22.59 -68.80 -1.21
N SER A 6 -22.81 -67.61 -0.66
CA SER A 6 -23.95 -66.69 -0.75
C SER A 6 -23.48 -65.26 -0.50
N ALA A 7 -24.12 -64.29 -1.14
CA ALA A 7 -23.97 -62.88 -0.83
C ALA A 7 -24.65 -62.56 0.51
N ALA A 8 -23.94 -61.88 1.40
CA ALA A 8 -24.51 -61.18 2.53
C ALA A 8 -23.93 -59.76 2.51
N GLY A 9 -24.79 -58.80 2.18
CA GLY A 9 -24.45 -57.39 2.20
C GLY A 9 -24.16 -56.93 3.63
N ALA A 10 -23.02 -56.28 3.81
CA ALA A 10 -22.76 -55.44 4.97
C ALA A 10 -22.75 -53.99 4.48
N ALA A 11 -23.81 -53.27 4.81
CA ALA A 11 -23.89 -51.83 4.62
C ALA A 11 -22.78 -51.16 5.45
N LEU A 12 -21.79 -50.59 4.76
CA LEU A 12 -20.78 -49.78 5.40
C LEU A 12 -21.38 -48.39 5.65
N LEU A 13 -21.81 -48.17 6.90
CA LEU A 13 -22.27 -46.88 7.40
C LEU A 13 -21.14 -45.85 7.26
N PHE A 14 -21.34 -44.86 6.38
CA PHE A 14 -20.53 -43.64 6.39
C PHE A 14 -20.86 -42.86 7.66
N THR A 15 -20.00 -42.94 8.67
CA THR A 15 -20.04 -42.00 9.79
C THR A 15 -19.54 -40.65 9.30
N VAL A 16 -20.45 -39.74 8.99
CA VAL A 16 -20.14 -38.31 8.88
C VAL A 16 -19.84 -37.82 10.30
N GLY A 17 -18.55 -37.76 10.63
CA GLY A 17 -18.09 -37.03 11.81
C GLY A 17 -18.33 -35.55 11.58
N ILE A 18 -19.36 -34.99 12.23
CA ILE A 18 -19.49 -33.55 12.38
C ILE A 18 -18.35 -33.14 13.31
N ALA A 19 -17.26 -32.61 12.74
CA ALA A 19 -16.29 -31.86 13.53
C ALA A 19 -17.03 -30.63 14.07
N CYS A 20 -17.36 -30.64 15.36
CA CYS A 20 -17.80 -29.45 16.06
C CYS A 20 -16.73 -28.37 15.84
N ALA A 21 -17.11 -27.29 15.16
CA ALA A 21 -16.29 -26.11 15.10
C ALA A 21 -16.05 -25.68 16.55
N ASN A 22 -14.77 -25.67 16.96
CA ASN A 22 -14.37 -25.00 18.18
C ASN A 22 -14.97 -23.59 18.14
N ASP A 23 -15.74 -23.26 19.18
CA ASP A 23 -16.01 -21.88 19.57
C ASP A 23 -14.65 -21.20 19.79
N MET A 24 -14.14 -20.57 18.74
CA MET A 24 -13.16 -19.51 18.88
C MET A 24 -13.94 -18.31 19.39
N ALA A 25 -14.10 -18.28 20.70
CA ALA A 25 -14.58 -17.12 21.42
C ALA A 25 -13.87 -15.89 20.83
N SER A 26 -14.67 -15.02 20.22
CA SER A 26 -14.24 -13.70 19.80
C SER A 26 -13.53 -13.04 20.97
N LYS A 27 -12.22 -12.83 20.86
CA LYS A 27 -11.49 -11.98 21.79
C LYS A 27 -12.21 -10.63 21.77
N GLU A 28 -12.87 -10.30 22.87
CA GLU A 28 -13.35 -8.95 23.12
C GLU A 28 -12.14 -8.02 22.96
N HIS A 29 -12.12 -7.27 21.86
CA HIS A 29 -11.19 -6.16 21.72
C HIS A 29 -11.63 -5.14 22.77
N GLY A 30 -10.90 -5.11 23.89
CA GLY A 30 -11.04 -4.07 24.89
C GLY A 30 -11.11 -2.72 24.19
N SER A 31 -12.11 -1.93 24.52
CA SER A 31 -12.31 -0.59 23.98
C SER A 31 -11.16 0.28 24.46
N GLU A 32 -10.03 0.22 23.76
CA GLU A 32 -8.97 1.20 23.88
C GLU A 32 -9.53 2.49 23.31
N THR A 33 -9.69 3.49 24.17
CA THR A 33 -9.99 4.85 23.76
C THR A 33 -8.77 5.39 23.02
N VAL A 34 -8.74 5.22 21.69
CA VAL A 34 -7.73 5.84 20.84
C VAL A 34 -8.00 7.34 20.82
N THR A 35 -7.12 8.13 21.43
CA THR A 35 -7.13 9.58 21.24
C THR A 35 -6.65 9.87 19.82
N ILE A 36 -7.59 10.21 18.94
CA ILE A 36 -7.27 10.66 17.58
C ILE A 36 -6.66 12.06 17.72
N VAL A 37 -5.35 12.16 17.42
CA VAL A 37 -4.69 13.45 17.25
C VAL A 37 -4.84 13.82 15.78
N GLU A 38 -5.68 14.81 15.48
CA GLU A 38 -5.76 15.36 14.13
C GLU A 38 -4.59 16.35 13.92
N PRO A 39 -3.64 16.05 13.02
CA PRO A 39 -2.58 17.00 12.71
C PRO A 39 -3.17 18.23 12.01
N GLN A 40 -2.79 19.42 12.47
CA GLN A 40 -3.16 20.68 11.82
C GLN A 40 -2.03 21.16 10.91
N LEU A 41 -2.30 21.24 9.61
CA LEU A 41 -1.38 21.82 8.62
C LEU A 41 -1.57 23.34 8.54
N HIS A 42 -0.55 24.10 8.91
CA HIS A 42 -0.52 25.55 8.78
C HIS A 42 0.44 25.96 7.66
N ILE A 43 -0.10 26.32 6.50
CA ILE A 43 0.69 26.86 5.38
C ILE A 43 0.61 28.38 5.44
N LYS A 44 1.77 29.06 5.39
CA LYS A 44 1.79 30.51 5.26
C LYS A 44 1.12 30.89 3.93
N PRO A 45 0.17 31.83 3.92
CA PRO A 45 -0.42 32.28 2.66
C PRO A 45 0.67 32.86 1.74
N GLY A 46 0.50 32.65 0.44
CA GLY A 46 1.37 33.26 -0.57
C GLY A 46 1.42 34.79 -0.42
N GLY A 47 2.56 35.38 -0.79
CA GLY A 47 2.76 36.82 -0.71
C GLY A 47 1.91 37.60 -1.74
N ALA A 48 1.90 38.93 -1.62
CA ALA A 48 1.12 39.82 -2.49
C ALA A 48 1.47 39.73 -3.99
N ALA A 49 2.60 39.13 -4.35
CA ALA A 49 3.05 39.01 -5.74
C ALA A 49 2.33 37.91 -6.54
N ALA A 50 1.98 36.78 -5.91
CA ALA A 50 1.25 35.66 -6.53
C ALA A 50 0.79 34.63 -5.47
N PRO A 51 -0.32 33.89 -5.73
CA PRO A 51 -0.69 32.74 -4.91
C PRO A 51 0.43 31.69 -4.92
N GLN A 52 0.65 31.04 -3.77
CA GLN A 52 1.57 29.91 -3.66
C GLN A 52 0.80 28.61 -3.91
N VAL A 53 1.32 27.77 -4.79
CA VAL A 53 0.74 26.46 -5.14
C VAL A 53 1.83 25.40 -4.94
N ALA A 54 1.45 24.26 -4.37
CA ALA A 54 2.27 23.06 -4.33
C ALA A 54 1.66 22.01 -5.28
N LEU A 55 2.38 21.64 -6.34
CA LEU A 55 1.98 20.55 -7.21
C LEU A 55 2.49 19.24 -6.64
N THR A 56 1.58 18.30 -6.40
CA THR A 56 1.92 16.96 -5.89
C THR A 56 1.34 15.89 -6.81
N LEU A 57 2.08 14.81 -7.00
CA LEU A 57 1.68 13.70 -7.88
C LEU A 57 1.99 12.36 -7.22
N ASP A 58 0.98 11.48 -7.17
CA ASP A 58 1.11 10.14 -6.62
C ASP A 58 1.50 9.15 -7.72
N ALA A 59 2.74 8.70 -7.67
CA ALA A 59 3.30 7.68 -8.54
C ALA A 59 3.05 6.28 -7.93
N CYS A 60 1.79 5.83 -8.03
CA CYS A 60 1.29 4.62 -7.38
C CYS A 60 1.95 3.32 -7.92
N MET A 61 1.54 2.76 -9.07
CA MET A 61 2.09 1.48 -9.57
C MET A 61 2.01 1.30 -11.10
N GLY A 62 1.60 2.34 -11.82
CA GLY A 62 1.52 2.34 -13.28
C GLY A 62 2.85 2.72 -13.94
N LYS A 63 2.81 2.80 -15.27
CA LYS A 63 3.88 3.43 -16.04
C LYS A 63 3.80 4.96 -15.91
N THR A 64 4.95 5.60 -16.03
CA THR A 64 5.06 7.06 -16.07
C THR A 64 4.36 7.62 -17.31
N ASP A 65 3.52 8.64 -17.12
CA ASP A 65 2.98 9.41 -18.24
C ASP A 65 3.96 10.53 -18.60
N HIS A 66 4.70 10.33 -19.69
CA HIS A 66 5.69 11.29 -20.16
C HIS A 66 5.08 12.61 -20.65
N ARG A 67 3.79 12.64 -20.98
CA ARG A 67 3.11 13.91 -21.30
C ARG A 67 3.07 14.85 -20.08
N ILE A 68 3.16 14.29 -18.87
CA ILE A 68 3.23 15.05 -17.62
C ILE A 68 4.69 15.31 -17.25
N LEU A 69 5.49 14.26 -17.07
CA LEU A 69 6.88 14.39 -16.58
C LEU A 69 7.72 15.30 -17.49
N ASP A 70 7.61 15.14 -18.80
CA ASP A 70 8.41 15.93 -19.75
C ASP A 70 7.99 17.40 -19.74
N VAL A 71 6.71 17.71 -19.49
CA VAL A 71 6.21 19.09 -19.35
C VAL A 71 6.77 19.73 -18.09
N LEU A 72 6.78 19.02 -16.96
CA LEU A 72 7.33 19.54 -15.71
C LEU A 72 8.81 19.91 -15.87
N VAL A 73 9.59 19.07 -16.54
CA VAL A 73 11.00 19.34 -16.82
C VAL A 73 11.17 20.49 -17.81
N LYS A 74 10.47 20.44 -18.95
CA LYS A 74 10.58 21.43 -20.04
C LYS A 74 10.20 22.84 -19.57
N ASP A 75 9.11 22.96 -18.83
CA ASP A 75 8.59 24.23 -18.34
C ASP A 75 9.14 24.59 -16.95
N ARG A 76 10.02 23.74 -16.40
CA ARG A 76 10.70 23.91 -15.10
C ARG A 76 9.71 24.15 -13.95
N ILE A 77 8.65 23.35 -13.91
CA ILE A 77 7.61 23.40 -12.90
C ILE A 77 8.02 22.50 -11.72
N PRO A 78 8.27 23.06 -10.52
CA PRO A 78 8.61 22.25 -9.35
C PRO A 78 7.41 21.41 -8.90
N ALA A 79 7.67 20.17 -8.46
CA ALA A 79 6.63 19.29 -7.95
C ALA A 79 7.18 18.31 -6.91
N THR A 80 6.32 17.91 -5.97
CA THR A 80 6.61 16.79 -5.06
C THR A 80 6.00 15.52 -5.65
N ILE A 81 6.82 14.49 -5.84
CA ILE A 81 6.39 13.19 -6.39
C ILE A 81 6.37 12.15 -5.27
N PHE A 82 5.19 11.71 -4.88
CA PHE A 82 5.01 10.65 -3.90
C PHE A 82 5.10 9.30 -4.61
N VAL A 83 6.22 8.60 -4.47
CA VAL A 83 6.51 7.36 -5.19
C VAL A 83 6.30 6.14 -4.31
N THR A 84 5.79 5.05 -4.90
CA THR A 84 5.83 3.75 -4.25
C THR A 84 7.08 2.95 -4.64
N GLY A 85 7.45 1.97 -3.81
CA GLY A 85 8.47 1.00 -4.18
C GLY A 85 8.13 0.22 -5.46
N ARG A 86 6.85 -0.06 -5.70
CA ARG A 86 6.39 -0.71 -6.94
C ARG A 86 6.62 0.15 -8.17
N TRP A 87 6.34 1.45 -8.09
CA TRP A 87 6.53 2.36 -9.21
C TRP A 87 8.02 2.52 -9.54
N ILE A 88 8.88 2.71 -8.52
CA ILE A 88 10.34 2.81 -8.67
C ILE A 88 10.87 1.62 -9.45
N LYS A 89 10.52 0.40 -9.01
CA LYS A 89 10.98 -0.86 -9.63
C LYS A 89 10.63 -0.97 -11.13
N GLN A 90 9.56 -0.32 -11.57
CA GLN A 90 9.02 -0.46 -12.93
C GLN A 90 9.35 0.71 -13.86
N ASN A 91 9.91 1.81 -13.35
CA ASN A 91 10.06 3.07 -14.06
C ASN A 91 11.48 3.66 -13.94
N ALA A 92 12.51 2.83 -14.14
CA ALA A 92 13.92 3.24 -14.01
C ALA A 92 14.28 4.50 -14.83
N GLU A 93 13.72 4.65 -16.03
CA GLU A 93 13.93 5.85 -16.87
C GLU A 93 13.38 7.11 -16.21
N ALA A 94 12.15 7.05 -15.68
CA ALA A 94 11.56 8.19 -14.97
C ALA A 94 12.30 8.49 -13.66
N VAL A 95 12.73 7.46 -12.92
CA VAL A 95 13.59 7.63 -11.73
C VAL A 95 14.89 8.34 -12.09
N ALA A 96 15.51 8.00 -13.23
CA ALA A 96 16.71 8.70 -13.70
C ALA A 96 16.43 10.18 -14.01
N VAL A 97 15.28 10.51 -14.59
CA VAL A 97 14.85 11.91 -14.81
C VAL A 97 14.67 12.64 -13.48
N LEU A 98 13.96 12.06 -12.50
CA LEU A 98 13.78 12.69 -11.19
C LEU A 98 15.13 12.99 -10.53
N LYS A 99 16.06 12.03 -10.56
CA LYS A 99 17.42 12.19 -10.02
C LYS A 99 18.26 13.23 -10.75
N ALA A 100 18.03 13.44 -12.04
CA ALA A 100 18.73 14.44 -12.84
C ALA A 100 18.24 15.88 -12.59
N HIS A 101 17.08 16.04 -11.95
CA HIS A 101 16.45 17.34 -11.68
C HIS A 101 16.10 17.53 -10.19
N PRO A 102 17.08 17.42 -9.27
CA PRO A 102 16.83 17.59 -7.83
C PRO A 102 16.45 19.01 -7.44
N ASP A 103 16.60 19.97 -8.36
CA ASP A 103 16.15 21.36 -8.23
C ASP A 103 14.67 21.57 -8.59
N LEU A 104 14.05 20.58 -9.25
CA LEU A 104 12.63 20.61 -9.61
C LEU A 104 11.78 19.63 -8.79
N PHE A 105 12.36 18.52 -8.35
CA PHE A 105 11.57 17.44 -7.74
C PHE A 105 11.99 17.12 -6.32
N ASP A 106 11.03 17.22 -5.41
CA ASP A 106 11.06 16.53 -4.13
C ASP A 106 10.47 15.12 -4.32
N VAL A 107 11.18 14.09 -3.88
CA VAL A 107 10.72 12.69 -3.99
C VAL A 107 10.36 12.18 -2.61
N GLU A 108 9.09 11.87 -2.41
CA GLU A 108 8.53 11.54 -1.10
C GLU A 108 7.85 10.16 -1.11
N ASN A 109 7.56 9.65 0.09
CA ASN A 109 7.14 8.27 0.29
C ASN A 109 5.63 8.07 0.12
N HIS A 110 5.24 7.20 -0.82
CA HIS A 110 3.85 6.77 -1.02
C HIS A 110 3.60 5.31 -0.60
N GLY A 111 4.51 4.73 0.17
CA GLY A 111 4.46 3.36 0.65
C GLY A 111 5.14 2.35 -0.28
N ALA A 112 5.45 1.16 0.23
CA ALA A 112 6.08 0.11 -0.56
C ALA A 112 5.13 -0.47 -1.63
N MET A 113 3.91 -0.84 -1.22
CA MET A 113 2.96 -1.67 -1.99
C MET A 113 1.66 -0.95 -2.37
N HIS A 114 1.47 0.27 -1.90
CA HIS A 114 0.27 1.09 -2.03
C HIS A 114 -0.94 0.45 -1.32
N VAL A 115 -0.75 -0.01 -0.09
CA VAL A 115 -1.84 -0.58 0.72
C VAL A 115 -2.54 0.48 1.58
N PRO A 116 -3.87 0.48 1.70
CA PRO A 116 -4.57 1.41 2.58
C PRO A 116 -4.12 1.24 4.05
N ALA A 117 -3.75 2.35 4.69
CA ALA A 117 -3.31 2.39 6.08
C ALA A 117 -4.47 2.26 7.09
N ILE A 118 -5.28 1.21 6.93
CA ILE A 118 -6.43 0.88 7.77
C ILE A 118 -6.11 -0.40 8.53
N THR A 119 -6.31 -0.39 9.84
CA THR A 119 -5.89 -1.49 10.74
C THR A 119 -7.05 -2.37 11.22
N ASN A 120 -8.29 -1.87 11.15
CA ASN A 120 -9.46 -2.49 11.79
C ASN A 120 -10.50 -3.03 10.80
N MET A 121 -10.23 -2.98 9.50
CA MET A 121 -11.12 -3.50 8.45
C MET A 121 -10.29 -4.21 7.38
N PRO A 122 -10.69 -5.39 6.88
CA PRO A 122 -9.86 -6.19 5.96
C PRO A 122 -9.80 -5.66 4.52
N LEU A 123 -10.84 -4.94 4.06
CA LEU A 123 -10.95 -4.41 2.71
C LEU A 123 -11.46 -2.97 2.74
N MET A 124 -10.92 -2.12 1.87
CA MET A 124 -11.46 -0.78 1.60
C MET A 124 -11.48 -0.59 0.07
N TYR A 125 -12.66 -0.26 -0.48
CA TYR A 125 -12.88 -0.20 -1.93
C TYR A 125 -12.43 -1.46 -2.70
N GLY A 126 -12.55 -2.64 -2.08
CA GLY A 126 -12.10 -3.91 -2.67
C GLY A 126 -10.59 -4.15 -2.60
N ILE A 127 -9.82 -3.24 -1.99
CA ILE A 127 -8.37 -3.36 -1.80
C ILE A 127 -8.08 -3.89 -0.39
N LYS A 128 -7.17 -4.86 -0.29
CA LYS A 128 -6.69 -5.36 1.00
C LYS A 128 -5.98 -4.26 1.76
N THR A 129 -6.44 -3.98 2.97
CA THR A 129 -5.83 -2.99 3.87
C THR A 129 -4.59 -3.54 4.56
N ALA A 130 -3.83 -2.68 5.23
CA ALA A 130 -2.70 -3.08 6.06
C ALA A 130 -3.11 -4.07 7.17
N GLY A 131 -4.26 -3.86 7.80
CA GLY A 131 -4.84 -4.77 8.80
C GLY A 131 -4.12 -4.84 10.14
N SER A 132 -3.04 -4.07 10.34
CA SER A 132 -2.33 -3.92 11.61
C SER A 132 -1.39 -2.71 11.57
N LEU A 133 -1.01 -2.18 12.73
CA LEU A 133 -0.01 -1.10 12.80
C LEU A 133 1.36 -1.53 12.28
N ASP A 134 1.77 -2.79 12.52
CA ASP A 134 3.05 -3.30 12.02
C ASP A 134 3.09 -3.39 10.49
N ALA A 135 1.95 -3.74 9.86
CA ALA A 135 1.84 -3.69 8.41
C ALA A 135 1.90 -2.26 7.86
N VAL A 136 1.33 -1.27 8.56
CA VAL A 136 1.47 0.15 8.21
C VAL A 136 2.93 0.61 8.32
N ARG A 137 3.63 0.25 9.41
CA ARG A 137 5.06 0.57 9.57
C ARG A 137 5.90 -0.03 8.46
N LYS A 138 5.69 -1.31 8.16
CA LYS A 138 6.39 -1.99 7.06
C LYS A 138 6.13 -1.34 5.70
N GLU A 139 4.91 -0.88 5.46
CA GLU A 139 4.56 -0.16 4.24
C GLU A 139 5.34 1.15 4.12
N ILE A 140 5.44 1.92 5.20
CA ILE A 140 6.19 3.18 5.25
C ILE A 140 7.70 2.92 5.12
N GLU A 141 8.25 2.04 5.94
CA GLU A 141 9.68 1.71 5.95
C GLU A 141 10.15 1.16 4.60
N GLY A 142 9.41 0.22 4.02
CA GLY A 142 9.75 -0.34 2.72
C GLY A 142 9.70 0.68 1.58
N GLY A 143 8.81 1.67 1.65
CA GLY A 143 8.79 2.79 0.69
C GLY A 143 10.01 3.69 0.82
N ALA A 144 10.40 4.04 2.06
CA ALA A 144 11.60 4.82 2.32
C ALA A 144 12.89 4.08 1.92
N GLU A 145 12.95 2.78 2.18
CA GLU A 145 14.05 1.91 1.72
C GLU A 145 14.14 1.88 0.20
N ALA A 146 13.01 1.79 -0.51
CA ALA A 146 13.02 1.79 -1.98
C ALA A 146 13.55 3.12 -2.55
N ILE A 147 13.19 4.26 -1.96
CA ILE A 147 13.68 5.58 -2.38
C ILE A 147 15.19 5.71 -2.13
N THR A 148 15.64 5.37 -0.92
CA THR A 148 17.06 5.48 -0.54
C THR A 148 17.95 4.49 -1.28
N ALA A 149 17.44 3.32 -1.67
CA ALA A 149 18.15 2.36 -2.51
C ALA A 149 18.50 2.90 -3.91
N GLU A 150 17.71 3.86 -4.43
CA GLU A 150 18.01 4.57 -5.67
C GLU A 150 19.01 5.73 -5.48
N GLY A 151 19.50 5.95 -4.26
CA GLY A 151 20.41 7.04 -3.92
C GLY A 151 19.73 8.41 -3.84
N MET A 152 18.40 8.45 -3.75
CA MET A 152 17.63 9.68 -3.49
C MET A 152 17.63 10.00 -1.99
N PRO A 153 17.38 11.27 -1.59
CA PRO A 153 17.28 11.65 -0.18
C PRO A 153 16.25 10.80 0.57
N LYS A 154 16.49 10.62 1.87
CA LYS A 154 15.49 9.94 2.72
C LYS A 154 14.24 10.84 2.80
N PRO A 155 13.04 10.28 2.52
CA PRO A 155 11.77 10.99 2.69
C PRO A 155 11.58 11.48 4.12
N LEU A 156 10.90 12.61 4.28
CA LEU A 156 10.69 13.28 5.57
C LEU A 156 9.67 12.56 6.47
#